data_AF-Q49076-F1
#
_entry.id   AF-Q49076-F1
#
_cell.length_a   1.000
_cell.length_b   1.000
_cell.length_c   1.000
_cell.angle_alpha   90.00
_cell.angle_beta   90.00
_cell.angle_gamma   90.00
#
_symmetry.space_group_name_H-M   'P 1'
#
loop_
_entity.id
_entity.type
_entity.pdbx_description
1 polymer ?
#
loop_
_entity_poly.entity_id
_entity_poly.type
_entity_poly.pdbx_seq_one_letter_code
_entity_poly.pdbx_strand_id
1 'polypeptide(L)' 'FNHLSGKQTASVILSAMGVSFLTGITEPLEFTFLFVTPILYYAVYVPFSGLSYLFMNLVSAHVGVGFARGFIDLLVYGAP' A
#
# COMPACT_ATOMS: atom_id res chain seq x y z
N PHE A 1 -10.93 10.17 16.64
CA PHE A 1 -9.50 9.81 16.86
C PHE A 1 -8.98 10.11 18.28
N ASN A 2 -9.56 11.04 19.05
CA ASN A 2 -9.13 11.35 20.43
C ASN A 2 -9.61 10.36 21.53
N HIS A 3 -10.08 9.16 21.16
CA HIS A 3 -10.75 8.22 22.09
C HIS A 3 -10.24 6.78 21.97
N LEU A 4 -9.23 6.51 21.13
CA LEU A 4 -8.60 5.19 21.01
C LEU A 4 -7.25 5.19 21.73
N SER A 5 -7.02 4.19 22.58
CA SER A 5 -5.70 3.94 23.16
C SER A 5 -4.70 3.69 22.03
N GLY A 6 -3.44 4.16 22.16
CA GLY A 6 -2.41 4.00 21.12
C GLY A 6 -2.23 2.55 20.65
N LYS A 7 -2.58 1.58 21.49
CA LYS A 7 -2.58 0.14 21.17
C LYS A 7 -3.70 -0.26 20.19
N GLN A 8 -4.89 0.33 20.32
CA GLN A 8 -6.02 0.05 19.44
C GLN A 8 -5.78 0.63 18.05
N THR A 9 -5.26 1.86 17.98
CA THR A 9 -4.86 2.48 16.70
C THR A 9 -3.79 1.65 16.00
N ALA A 10 -2.78 1.19 16.73
CA ALA A 10 -1.74 0.30 16.18
C ALA A 10 -2.34 -1.01 15.65
N SER A 11 -3.29 -1.64 16.34
CA SER A 11 -3.92 -2.88 15.87
C SER A 11 -4.73 -2.70 14.57
N VAL A 12 -5.39 -1.55 14.41
CA VAL A 12 -6.17 -1.24 13.19
C VAL A 12 -5.26 -0.93 12.01
N ILE A 13 -4.16 -0.19 12.25
CA ILE A 13 -3.17 0.06 11.20
C ILE A 13 -2.49 -1.26 10.80
N LEU A 14 -2.17 -2.13 11.75
CA LEU A 14 -1.56 -3.43 11.48
C LEU A 14 -2.47 -4.31 10.61
N SER A 15 -3.76 -4.36 10.90
CA SER A 15 -4.71 -5.14 10.09
C SER A 15 -4.89 -4.54 8.70
N ALA A 16 -4.99 -3.22 8.58
CA ALA A 16 -5.04 -2.53 7.29
C ALA A 16 -3.77 -2.77 6.45
N MET A 17 -2.60 -2.74 7.08
CA MET A 17 -1.32 -3.08 6.43
C MET A 17 -1.34 -4.52 5.92
N GLY A 18 -1.77 -5.49 6.74
CA GLY A 18 -1.84 -6.89 6.35
C GLY A 18 -2.75 -7.13 5.15
N VAL A 19 -3.94 -6.49 5.13
CA VAL A 19 -4.85 -6.56 3.99
C VAL A 19 -4.23 -5.91 2.76
N SER A 20 -3.69 -4.69 2.89
CA SER A 20 -3.09 -3.96 1.77
C SER A 20 -1.90 -4.69 1.13
N PHE A 21 -1.09 -5.39 1.93
CA PHE A 21 0.02 -6.18 1.43
C PHE A 21 -0.46 -7.43 0.69
N LEU A 22 -1.41 -8.16 1.26
CA LEU A 22 -1.91 -9.41 0.68
C LEU A 22 -2.73 -9.17 -0.58
N THR A 23 -3.70 -8.26 -0.52
CA THR A 23 -4.64 -8.01 -1.62
C THR A 23 -4.17 -6.92 -2.57
N GLY A 24 -3.37 -5.97 -2.10
CA GLY A 24 -2.95 -4.79 -2.88
C GLY A 24 -3.86 -3.56 -2.70
N ILE A 25 -4.94 -3.67 -1.92
CA ILE A 25 -5.86 -2.55 -1.67
C ILE A 25 -5.24 -1.59 -0.64
N THR A 26 -4.79 -0.42 -1.08
CA THR A 26 -4.11 0.57 -0.22
C THR A 26 -5.02 1.63 0.39
N GLU A 27 -6.26 1.79 -0.10
CA GLU A 27 -7.19 2.87 0.30
C GLU A 27 -7.43 2.95 1.82
N PRO A 28 -7.65 1.83 2.56
CA PRO A 28 -7.88 1.89 4.00
C PRO A 28 -6.64 2.37 4.76
N LEU A 29 -5.44 2.08 4.25
CA LEU A 29 -4.18 2.51 4.85
C LEU A 29 -3.90 3.99 4.51
N GLU A 30 -4.11 4.39 3.25
CA GLU A 30 -3.92 5.77 2.79
C GLU A 30 -4.81 6.75 3.56
N PHE A 31 -6.07 6.38 3.81
CA PHE A 31 -7.01 7.23 4.56
C PHE A 31 -6.59 7.48 6.02
N THR A 32 -5.68 6.69 6.59
CA THR A 32 -5.18 6.93 7.94
C THR A 32 -4.30 8.18 8.04
N PHE A 33 -3.68 8.61 6.94
CA PHE A 33 -2.77 9.76 6.93
C PHE A 33 -3.08 10.81 5.86
N LEU A 34 -3.81 10.46 4.80
CA LEU A 34 -4.22 11.38 3.73
C LEU A 34 -4.96 12.61 4.26
N PHE A 35 -5.86 12.43 5.22
CA PHE A 35 -6.64 13.52 5.83
C PHE A 35 -5.98 14.14 7.07
N VAL A 36 -5.01 13.46 7.68
CA VAL A 36 -4.34 13.92 8.90
C VAL A 36 -3.11 14.76 8.58
N THR A 37 -2.26 14.26 7.66
CA THR A 37 -1.00 14.90 7.28
C THR A 37 -0.86 14.88 5.75
N PRO A 38 -1.62 15.71 5.02
CA PRO A 38 -1.67 15.67 3.55
C PRO A 38 -0.30 15.93 2.91
N ILE A 39 0.56 16.72 3.55
CA ILE A 39 1.94 16.97 3.09
C ILE A 39 2.75 15.67 3.02
N LEU A 40 2.60 14.78 4.00
CA LEU A 40 3.33 13.50 3.99
C LEU A 40 2.85 12.59 2.85
N TYR A 41 1.54 12.61 2.56
CA TYR A 41 0.97 11.88 1.44
C TYR A 41 1.51 12.39 0.09
N TYR A 42 1.40 13.70 -0.17
CA TYR A 42 1.78 14.24 -1.48
C TYR A 42 3.30 14.38 -1.69
N ALA A 43 4.07 14.69 -0.65
CA ALA A 43 5.51 14.95 -0.79
C ALA A 43 6.38 13.70 -0.68
N VAL A 44 5.93 12.66 0.04
CA VAL A 44 6.73 11.45 0.28
C VAL A 44 6.08 10.24 -0.36
N TYR A 45 4.83 9.94 -0.01
CA TYR A 45 4.17 8.72 -0.47
C TYR A 45 3.98 8.69 -1.99
N VAL A 46 3.42 9.75 -2.59
CA VAL A 46 3.16 9.80 -4.04
C VAL A 46 4.44 9.67 -4.89
N PRO A 47 5.54 10.43 -4.62
CA PRO A 47 6.77 10.29 -5.39
C PRO A 47 7.44 8.93 -5.25
N PHE A 48 7.45 8.34 -4.04
CA PHE A 48 8.02 7.01 -3.83
C PHE A 48 7.21 5.92 -4.54
N SER A 49 5.88 6.02 -4.52
CA SER A 49 5.00 5.11 -5.25
C SER A 49 5.27 5.17 -6.76
N GLY A 50 5.33 6.39 -7.32
CA GLY A 50 5.68 6.58 -8.74
C GLY A 50 7.08 6.08 -9.10
N LEU A 51 8.07 6.31 -8.23
CA LEU A 51 9.44 5.86 -8.45
C LEU A 51 9.55 4.33 -8.42
N SER A 52 8.79 3.66 -7.55
CA SER A 52 8.71 2.19 -7.52
C SER A 52 8.20 1.63 -8.86
N TYR A 53 7.15 2.22 -9.42
CA TYR A 53 6.64 1.82 -10.74
C TYR A 53 7.62 2.13 -11.87
N LEU A 54 8.33 3.26 -11.79
CA LEU A 54 9.38 3.60 -12.75
C LEU A 54 10.50 2.55 -12.74
N PHE A 55 10.97 2.13 -11.56
CA PHE A 55 11.97 1.07 -11.45
C PHE A 55 11.47 -0.27 -11.98
N MET A 56 10.23 -0.67 -11.69
CA MET A 56 9.65 -1.90 -12.25
C MET A 56 9.61 -1.85 -13.78
N ASN A 57 9.28 -0.71 -14.36
CA ASN A 57 9.26 -0.51 -15.81
C ASN A 57 10.68 -0.59 -16.42
N LEU A 58 11.70 -0.01 -15.77
CA LEU A 58 13.09 -0.08 -16.23
C LEU A 58 13.63 -1.51 -16.27
N VAL A 59 13.26 -2.34 -15.30
CA VAL A 59 13.67 -3.75 -15.22
C VAL A 59 12.78 -4.65 -16.10
N SER A 60 11.77 -4.08 -16.78
CA SER A 60 10.76 -4.82 -17.54
C SER A 60 10.03 -5.91 -16.72
N ALA A 61 10.03 -5.76 -15.40
CA ALA A 61 9.40 -6.70 -14.47
C ALA A 61 7.90 -6.42 -14.41
N HIS A 62 7.16 -6.99 -15.36
CA HIS A 62 5.70 -6.88 -15.43
C HIS A 62 5.07 -8.18 -14.94
N VAL A 63 4.28 -8.07 -13.87
CA VAL A 63 3.49 -9.17 -13.32
C VAL A 63 2.04 -8.96 -13.72
N GLY A 64 1.36 -10.04 -14.12
CA GLY A 64 -0.08 -10.00 -14.41
C GLY A 64 -0.87 -9.53 -13.20
N VAL A 65 -1.88 -8.70 -13.42
CA VAL A 65 -2.73 -8.15 -12.34
C VAL A 65 -4.06 -8.87 -12.34
N GLY A 66 -4.40 -9.51 -11.22
CA GLY A 66 -5.68 -10.18 -11.03
C GLY A 66 -6.70 -9.27 -10.37
N PHE A 67 -6.33 -8.63 -9.27
CA PHE A 67 -7.27 -7.90 -8.43
C PHE A 67 -6.81 -6.48 -8.09
N ALA A 68 -5.71 -6.34 -7.35
CA ALA A 68 -5.23 -5.04 -6.89
C ALA A 68 -3.70 -4.95 -6.75
N ARG A 69 -2.95 -5.83 -7.44
CA ARG A 69 -1.47 -5.81 -7.48
C ARG A 69 -0.84 -6.13 -6.11
N GLY A 70 -1.50 -6.97 -5.33
CA GLY A 70 -1.02 -7.44 -4.02
C GLY A 70 -0.04 -8.61 -4.09
N PHE A 71 0.39 -9.08 -2.94
CA PHE A 71 1.27 -10.26 -2.82
C PHE A 71 0.64 -11.53 -3.42
N ILE A 72 -0.69 -11.66 -3.34
CA ILE A 72 -1.40 -12.79 -3.98
C ILE A 72 -1.24 -12.74 -5.50
N ASP A 73 -1.36 -11.57 -6.11
CA ASP A 73 -1.17 -11.40 -7.57
C ASP A 73 0.27 -11.75 -7.97
N LEU A 74 1.26 -11.41 -7.14
CA LEU A 74 2.66 -11.80 -7.35
C LEU A 74 2.86 -13.33 -7.31
N LEU A 75 2.24 -14.02 -6.37
CA LEU A 75 2.37 -15.48 -6.27
C LEU A 75 1.69 -16.22 -7.42
N VAL A 76 0.53 -15.74 -7.85
CA VAL A 76 -0.29 -16.40 -8.88
C VAL A 76 0.22 -16.10 -10.29
N TYR A 77 0.60 -14.84 -10.58
CA TYR A 77 0.98 -14.39 -11.92
C TYR A 77 2.47 -14.08 -12.09
N GLY A 78 3.25 -14.05 -11.01
CA GLY A 78 4.69 -13.79 -11.03
C GLY A 78 5.56 -15.06 -10.98
N ALA A 79 4.95 -16.23 -10.77
CA ALA A 79 5.61 -17.51 -10.98
C ALA A 79 5.67 -17.81 -12.50
N PRO A 80 6.78 -18.39 -13.01
CA PRO A 80 6.93 -18.72 -14.43
C PRO A 80 5.88 -19.72 -14.93
#